data_AF-A0A2J8QRD6-F1
#
_entry.id   AF-A0A2J8QRD6-F1
#
_cell.length_a   1.000
_cell.length_b   1.000
_cell.length_c   1.000
_cell.angle_alpha   90.00
_cell.angle_beta   90.00
_cell.angle_gamma   90.00
#
_symmetry.space_group_name_H-M   'P 1'
#
loop_
_entity.id
_entity.type
_entity.pdbx_description
1 polymer ?
#
loop_
_entity_poly.entity_id
_entity_poly.type
_entity_poly.pdbx_seq_one_letter_code
_entity_poly.pdbx_strand_id
1 'polypeptide(L)'
;MLGKRFPNIKVIESGVKQLKSEEHCIVTEDGNQHVYKKLCLCAGAKPKLICEGNPYVLGIRDTDSAQEFQKQLTKAKRIMIIGNGGIALELVYEIEGCEVIWAIKDKAIGNTFFDAGAAEFLTSKLIAEKSEAKIAHKRTRYTTEGRKKEARSKSKADNVGSALGPDWHEGLNLKGTKEFSHKIHLETMCEVKKIYLQDEFRILKKKSFTFPGDHKSVTADTEMWPVYVELTNEKIYGCDFIVSATGVTPNVEPFLHGNSFDLGEDGGLKVDDHMHTSLPDIYAAGDICTTSWQLSPVWQQMRLWTQARQMGWYAAKCMAAASSGDYIDMDFSFELFAHVTKFFNYKVVLLGKYNAQGLGSDHELMLRCTKGQEYIKVVMQNGRMMGAVLIGETDLEETFENLILNQMNLSSYGEDLLDPNIDIEDYFD
;
A
#
# COMPACT_ATOMS: atom_id res chain seq x y z
N MET A 1 -22.16 -4.33 -14.90
CA MET A 1 -21.34 -5.45 -15.43
C MET A 1 -20.64 -4.97 -16.68
N LEU A 2 -19.30 -5.05 -16.76
CA LEU A 2 -18.52 -4.60 -17.91
C LEU A 2 -19.05 -5.16 -19.24
N GLY A 3 -19.43 -6.43 -19.29
CA GLY A 3 -20.02 -7.06 -20.48
C GLY A 3 -21.39 -6.50 -20.90
N LYS A 4 -22.13 -5.83 -20.01
CA LYS A 4 -23.35 -5.08 -20.41
C LYS A 4 -23.03 -3.76 -21.10
N ARG A 5 -21.88 -3.16 -20.77
CA ARG A 5 -21.43 -1.88 -21.33
C ARG A 5 -20.59 -2.06 -22.60
N PHE A 6 -19.85 -3.16 -22.69
CA PHE A 6 -18.96 -3.47 -23.80
C PHE A 6 -19.30 -4.86 -24.36
N PRO A 7 -19.99 -4.94 -25.52
CA PRO A 7 -20.51 -6.22 -26.04
C PRO A 7 -19.41 -7.20 -26.47
N ASN A 8 -18.19 -6.70 -26.71
CA ASN A 8 -17.01 -7.51 -27.02
C ASN A 8 -16.28 -8.04 -25.77
N ILE A 9 -16.79 -7.78 -24.56
CA ILE A 9 -16.20 -8.26 -23.30
C ILE A 9 -17.10 -9.31 -22.67
N LYS A 10 -16.58 -10.53 -22.53
CA LYS A 10 -17.19 -11.58 -21.71
C LYS A 10 -16.55 -11.56 -20.32
N VAL A 11 -17.39 -11.43 -19.29
CA VAL A 11 -16.96 -11.52 -17.88
C VAL A 11 -17.31 -12.91 -17.34
N ILE A 12 -16.34 -13.59 -16.75
CA ILE A 12 -16.50 -14.90 -16.12
C ILE A 12 -16.17 -14.71 -14.64
N GLU A 13 -17.11 -15.03 -13.75
CA GLU A 13 -16.92 -14.96 -12.29
C GLU A 13 -16.54 -16.35 -11.76
N SER A 14 -15.26 -16.69 -11.79
CA SER A 14 -14.71 -17.93 -11.20
C SER A 14 -13.24 -17.76 -10.82
N GLY A 15 -12.78 -18.49 -9.80
CA GLY A 15 -11.35 -18.62 -9.51
C GLY A 15 -10.63 -19.38 -10.63
N VAL A 16 -9.36 -19.01 -10.88
CA VAL A 16 -8.46 -19.80 -11.72
C VAL A 16 -7.87 -20.91 -10.85
N LYS A 17 -8.07 -22.16 -11.28
CA LYS A 17 -7.50 -23.33 -10.62
C LYS A 17 -6.10 -23.64 -11.13
N GLN A 18 -5.91 -23.55 -12.45
CA GLN A 18 -4.65 -23.89 -13.09
C GLN A 18 -4.50 -23.18 -14.43
N LEU A 19 -3.28 -22.75 -14.75
CA LEU A 19 -2.85 -22.45 -16.10
C LEU A 19 -2.14 -23.65 -16.72
N LYS A 20 -2.50 -23.97 -17.96
CA LYS A 20 -1.76 -24.89 -18.82
C LYS A 20 -1.17 -24.09 -19.99
N SER A 21 0.06 -23.61 -19.84
CA SER A 21 0.67 -22.70 -20.81
C SER A 21 0.86 -23.35 -22.19
N GLU A 22 1.36 -24.59 -22.23
CA GLU A 22 1.60 -25.32 -23.49
C GLU A 22 0.32 -25.64 -24.28
N GLU A 23 -0.81 -25.77 -23.59
CA GLU A 23 -2.14 -26.01 -24.20
C GLU A 23 -2.89 -24.70 -24.49
N HIS A 24 -2.29 -23.53 -24.19
CA HIS A 24 -2.93 -22.22 -24.21
C HIS A 24 -4.31 -22.21 -23.52
N CYS A 25 -4.40 -22.81 -22.34
CA CYS A 25 -5.67 -23.04 -21.65
C CYS A 25 -5.65 -22.66 -20.16
N ILE A 26 -6.71 -22.00 -19.71
CA ILE A 26 -7.01 -21.76 -18.29
C ILE A 26 -8.10 -22.73 -17.83
N VAL A 27 -7.87 -23.39 -16.70
CA VAL A 27 -8.87 -24.20 -15.99
C VAL A 27 -9.37 -23.42 -14.79
N THR A 28 -10.68 -23.29 -14.68
CA THR A 28 -11.35 -22.58 -13.60
C THR A 28 -11.83 -23.55 -12.51
N GLU A 29 -12.12 -23.03 -11.31
CA GLU A 29 -12.54 -23.84 -10.16
C GLU A 29 -13.84 -24.63 -10.38
N ASP A 30 -14.74 -24.11 -11.22
CA ASP A 30 -15.97 -24.78 -11.63
C ASP A 30 -15.75 -25.89 -12.68
N GLY A 31 -14.49 -26.11 -13.09
CA GLY A 31 -14.08 -27.14 -14.04
C GLY A 31 -14.11 -26.69 -15.50
N ASN A 32 -14.55 -25.46 -15.80
CA ASN A 32 -14.58 -24.95 -17.17
C ASN A 32 -13.16 -24.67 -17.69
N GLN A 33 -13.00 -24.84 -19.01
CA GLN A 33 -11.76 -24.60 -19.73
C GLN A 33 -11.91 -23.41 -20.69
N HIS A 34 -10.89 -22.56 -20.72
CA HIS A 34 -10.86 -21.37 -21.56
C HIS A 34 -9.55 -21.31 -22.33
N VAL A 35 -9.64 -21.47 -23.65
CA VAL A 35 -8.49 -21.37 -24.55
C VAL A 35 -8.22 -19.91 -24.88
N TYR A 36 -6.96 -19.52 -24.97
CA TYR A 36 -6.52 -18.18 -25.32
C TYR A 36 -5.54 -18.17 -26.49
N LYS A 37 -5.40 -17.02 -27.15
CA LYS A 37 -4.28 -16.75 -28.07
C LYS A 37 -3.19 -15.95 -27.40
N LYS A 38 -3.59 -15.00 -26.56
CA LYS A 38 -2.75 -14.21 -25.68
C LYS A 38 -3.43 -14.15 -24.32
N LEU A 39 -2.66 -14.16 -23.25
CA LEU A 39 -3.15 -14.11 -21.87
C LEU A 39 -2.45 -12.97 -21.13
N CYS A 40 -3.17 -12.23 -20.30
CA CYS A 40 -2.58 -11.26 -19.38
C CYS A 40 -2.99 -11.61 -17.95
N LEU A 41 -2.01 -11.89 -17.10
CA LEU A 41 -2.19 -12.23 -15.70
C LEU A 41 -2.19 -10.96 -14.85
N CYS A 42 -3.33 -10.67 -14.22
CA CYS A 42 -3.55 -9.48 -13.37
C CYS A 42 -4.10 -9.87 -11.99
N ALA A 43 -3.64 -10.98 -11.40
CA ALA A 43 -4.20 -11.52 -10.15
C ALA A 43 -3.80 -10.72 -8.89
N GLY A 44 -3.00 -9.66 -9.04
CA GLY A 44 -2.56 -8.79 -7.96
C GLY A 44 -1.75 -9.54 -6.89
N ALA A 45 -1.99 -9.17 -5.64
CA ALA A 45 -1.28 -9.71 -4.47
C ALA A 45 -2.22 -9.79 -3.27
N LYS A 46 -1.95 -10.74 -2.36
CA LYS A 46 -2.68 -10.96 -1.10
C LYS A 46 -1.94 -10.35 0.10
N PRO A 47 -2.63 -9.98 1.19
CA PRO A 47 -1.96 -9.57 2.42
C PRO A 47 -0.97 -10.63 2.91
N LYS A 48 0.18 -10.18 3.42
CA LYS A 48 1.06 -11.02 4.22
C LYS A 48 0.51 -11.04 5.65
N LEU A 49 -0.10 -12.15 6.07
CA LEU A 49 -0.62 -12.25 7.44
C LEU A 49 0.51 -12.62 8.40
N ILE A 50 0.50 -11.98 9.58
CA ILE A 50 1.39 -12.35 10.69
C ILE A 50 1.10 -13.74 11.25
N CYS A 51 -0.11 -14.26 11.03
CA CYS A 51 -0.54 -15.59 11.46
C CYS A 51 -1.69 -16.06 10.56
N GLU A 52 -1.38 -16.94 9.61
CA GLU A 52 -2.35 -17.52 8.68
C GLU A 52 -3.40 -18.38 9.42
N GLY A 53 -4.66 -18.29 9.00
CA GLY A 53 -5.77 -19.08 9.54
C GLY A 53 -6.25 -18.68 10.94
N ASN A 54 -5.67 -17.66 11.57
CA ASN A 54 -6.15 -17.16 12.86
C ASN A 54 -7.41 -16.28 12.67
N PRO A 55 -8.55 -16.60 13.31
CA PRO A 55 -9.81 -15.88 13.10
C PRO A 55 -9.80 -14.43 13.62
N TYR A 56 -8.82 -14.06 14.46
CA TYR A 56 -8.66 -12.71 15.00
C TYR A 56 -7.59 -11.89 14.26
N VAL A 57 -6.99 -12.43 13.19
CA VAL A 57 -6.01 -11.73 12.37
C VAL A 57 -6.63 -11.42 11.01
N LEU A 58 -6.77 -10.14 10.72
CA LEU A 58 -7.35 -9.66 9.47
C LEU A 58 -6.30 -8.92 8.64
N GLY A 59 -6.14 -9.31 7.38
CA GLY A 59 -5.46 -8.50 6.38
C GLY A 59 -6.45 -7.60 5.64
N ILE A 60 -6.04 -6.39 5.28
CA ILE A 60 -6.86 -5.45 4.50
C ILE A 60 -6.18 -5.21 3.16
N ARG A 61 -6.91 -5.47 2.07
CA ARG A 61 -6.37 -5.41 0.71
C ARG A 61 -7.38 -5.10 -0.37
N ASP A 62 -8.61 -5.55 -0.20
CA ASP A 62 -9.69 -5.41 -1.16
C ASP A 62 -10.99 -4.90 -0.51
N THR A 63 -12.00 -4.61 -1.33
CA THR A 63 -13.30 -4.10 -0.88
C THR A 63 -13.99 -4.98 0.16
N ASP A 64 -13.77 -6.29 0.10
CA ASP A 64 -14.50 -7.25 0.94
C ASP A 64 -13.81 -7.35 2.31
N SER A 65 -12.47 -7.39 2.33
CA SER A 65 -11.66 -7.27 3.55
C SER A 65 -11.88 -5.92 4.27
N ALA A 66 -12.07 -4.83 3.53
CA ALA A 66 -12.40 -3.52 4.11
C ALA A 66 -13.79 -3.49 4.75
N GLN A 67 -14.78 -4.14 4.14
CA GLN A 67 -16.12 -4.29 4.73
C GLN A 67 -16.10 -5.18 5.98
N GLU A 68 -15.34 -6.27 5.95
CA GLU A 68 -15.18 -7.14 7.12
C GLU A 68 -14.47 -6.40 8.26
N PHE A 69 -13.43 -5.62 7.95
CA PHE A 69 -12.79 -4.73 8.92
C PHE A 69 -13.78 -3.76 9.55
N GLN A 70 -14.56 -3.03 8.73
CA GLN A 70 -15.58 -2.10 9.21
C GLN A 70 -16.57 -2.80 10.15
N LYS A 71 -17.07 -3.96 9.74
CA LYS A 71 -18.03 -4.76 10.51
C LYS A 71 -17.47 -5.19 11.86
N GLN A 72 -16.21 -5.63 11.93
CA GLN A 72 -15.56 -5.99 13.20
C GLN A 72 -15.30 -4.75 14.07
N LEU A 73 -14.85 -3.66 13.46
CA LEU A 73 -14.54 -2.41 14.15
C LEU A 73 -15.76 -1.86 14.90
N THR A 74 -16.97 -1.92 14.34
CA THR A 74 -18.19 -1.43 15.02
C THR A 74 -18.47 -2.04 16.40
N LYS A 75 -17.86 -3.18 16.70
CA LYS A 75 -18.01 -3.90 17.98
C LYS A 75 -16.75 -3.83 18.84
N ALA A 76 -15.66 -3.29 18.31
CA ALA A 76 -14.38 -3.25 18.99
C ALA A 76 -14.29 -2.08 19.98
N LYS A 77 -13.65 -2.34 21.09
CA LYS A 77 -13.16 -1.36 22.05
C LYS A 77 -11.68 -1.08 21.85
N ARG A 78 -10.91 -2.12 21.48
CA ARG A 78 -9.47 -2.03 21.28
C ARG A 78 -9.03 -2.97 20.16
N ILE A 79 -8.22 -2.47 19.25
CA ILE A 79 -7.56 -3.28 18.21
C ILE A 79 -6.05 -3.13 18.29
N MET A 80 -5.35 -4.09 17.70
CA MET A 80 -3.92 -3.96 17.44
C MET A 80 -3.65 -3.87 15.94
N ILE A 81 -2.87 -2.89 15.51
CA ILE A 81 -2.40 -2.77 14.13
C ILE A 81 -0.92 -3.15 14.10
N ILE A 82 -0.55 -4.10 13.26
CA ILE A 82 0.83 -4.54 13.08
C ILE A 82 1.32 -4.15 11.69
N GLY A 83 2.41 -3.39 11.63
CA GLY A 83 3.04 -2.96 10.38
C GLY A 83 3.04 -1.45 10.18
N ASN A 84 3.89 -0.98 9.28
CA ASN A 84 4.30 0.43 9.19
C ASN A 84 4.07 1.05 7.79
N GLY A 85 3.25 0.40 6.97
CA GLY A 85 2.97 0.80 5.59
C GLY A 85 1.71 1.67 5.44
N GLY A 86 1.30 1.94 4.20
CA GLY A 86 0.24 2.92 3.88
C GLY A 86 -1.10 2.59 4.53
N ILE A 87 -1.51 1.32 4.49
CA ILE A 87 -2.74 0.85 5.16
C ILE A 87 -2.69 1.13 6.66
N ALA A 88 -1.55 0.90 7.32
CA ALA A 88 -1.43 1.17 8.75
C ALA A 88 -1.52 2.67 9.04
N LEU A 89 -0.81 3.50 8.27
CA LEU A 89 -0.80 4.96 8.41
C LEU A 89 -2.18 5.59 8.23
N GLU A 90 -2.94 5.11 7.24
CA GLU A 90 -4.32 5.56 7.01
C GLU A 90 -5.24 5.11 8.16
N LEU A 91 -5.17 3.83 8.55
CA LEU A 91 -6.04 3.29 9.60
C LEU A 91 -5.85 3.96 10.95
N VAL A 92 -4.60 4.14 11.40
CA VAL A 92 -4.35 4.75 12.72
C VAL A 92 -4.92 6.16 12.81
N TYR A 93 -4.96 6.89 11.69
CA TYR A 93 -5.51 8.24 11.63
C TYR A 93 -7.03 8.28 11.43
N GLU A 94 -7.59 7.32 10.69
CA GLU A 94 -9.01 7.35 10.32
C GLU A 94 -9.93 6.65 11.33
N ILE A 95 -9.41 5.75 12.16
CA ILE A 95 -10.20 5.06 13.18
C ILE A 95 -10.60 6.02 14.30
N GLU A 96 -11.90 6.03 14.62
CA GLU A 96 -12.47 6.75 15.74
C GLU A 96 -13.16 5.79 16.73
N GLY A 97 -13.32 6.20 17.99
CA GLY A 97 -14.09 5.42 18.98
C GLY A 97 -13.53 4.02 19.29
N CYS A 98 -12.25 3.77 19.01
CA CYS A 98 -11.57 2.51 19.32
C CYS A 98 -10.14 2.80 19.80
N GLU A 99 -9.70 2.11 20.85
CA GLU A 99 -8.31 2.14 21.29
C GLU A 99 -7.45 1.43 20.23
N VAL A 100 -6.38 2.07 19.76
CA VAL A 100 -5.50 1.50 18.74
C VAL A 100 -4.11 1.32 19.33
N ILE A 101 -3.66 0.06 19.44
CA ILE A 101 -2.26 -0.24 19.75
C ILE A 101 -1.56 -0.49 18.42
N TRP A 102 -0.66 0.39 18.04
CA TRP A 102 0.08 0.29 16.79
C TRP A 102 1.49 -0.19 17.08
N ALA A 103 1.82 -1.42 16.65
CA ALA A 103 3.14 -1.98 16.83
C ALA A 103 3.92 -1.99 15.51
N ILE A 104 5.14 -1.43 15.57
CA ILE A 104 6.05 -1.35 14.43
C ILE A 104 7.43 -1.89 14.82
N LYS A 105 8.08 -2.58 13.87
CA LYS A 105 9.45 -3.07 14.02
C LYS A 105 10.50 -1.96 13.93
N ASP A 106 10.12 -0.84 13.34
CA ASP A 106 10.99 0.30 13.06
C ASP A 106 11.06 1.28 14.23
N LYS A 107 12.05 2.17 14.19
CA LYS A 107 12.21 3.27 15.16
C LYS A 107 11.19 4.39 14.96
N ALA A 108 10.73 4.60 13.73
CA ALA A 108 9.88 5.71 13.31
C ALA A 108 8.72 5.21 12.44
N ILE A 109 7.69 6.03 12.33
CA ILE A 109 6.48 5.70 11.56
C ILE A 109 6.71 5.90 10.05
N GLY A 110 6.04 5.08 9.25
CA GLY A 110 5.98 5.24 7.81
C GLY A 110 7.31 5.08 7.08
N ASN A 111 8.24 4.26 7.58
CA ASN A 111 9.58 4.07 7.00
C ASN A 111 9.61 3.67 5.51
N THR A 112 8.51 3.13 4.99
CA THR A 112 8.35 2.85 3.55
C THR A 112 8.32 4.15 2.70
N PHE A 113 7.86 5.25 3.29
CA PHE A 113 7.64 6.54 2.62
C PHE A 113 8.50 7.66 3.20
N PHE A 114 8.86 7.59 4.48
CA PHE A 114 9.42 8.70 5.25
C PHE A 114 10.74 8.34 5.91
N ASP A 115 11.59 9.36 6.10
CA ASP A 115 12.69 9.29 7.05
C ASP A 115 12.23 9.71 8.45
N ALA A 116 13.18 9.74 9.39
CA ALA A 116 12.90 10.09 10.78
C ALA A 116 12.36 11.53 10.95
N GLY A 117 12.80 12.49 10.13
CA GLY A 117 12.37 13.88 10.24
C GLY A 117 10.93 14.08 9.77
N ALA A 118 10.58 13.50 8.62
CA ALA A 118 9.20 13.47 8.13
C ALA A 118 8.28 12.69 9.09
N ALA A 119 8.75 11.58 9.64
CA ALA A 119 8.00 10.82 10.64
C ALA A 119 7.73 11.62 11.91
N GLU A 120 8.72 12.37 12.42
CA GLU A 120 8.54 13.24 13.59
C GLU A 120 7.53 14.37 13.30
N PHE A 121 7.61 14.99 12.12
CA PHE A 121 6.66 16.00 11.66
C PHE A 121 5.21 15.47 11.73
N LEU A 122 4.97 14.27 11.21
CA LEU A 122 3.65 13.64 11.17
C LEU A 122 3.19 13.08 12.52
N THR A 123 4.11 12.61 13.36
CA THR A 123 3.78 12.01 14.68
C THR A 123 3.03 13.00 15.58
N SER A 124 3.29 14.30 15.43
CA SER A 124 2.55 15.35 16.16
C SER A 124 1.02 15.30 15.95
N LYS A 125 0.56 14.78 14.80
CA LYS A 125 -0.86 14.63 14.48
C LYS A 125 -1.51 13.37 15.05
N LEU A 126 -0.74 12.38 15.49
CA LEU A 126 -1.29 11.20 16.17
C LEU A 126 -1.89 11.55 17.54
N ILE A 127 -1.40 12.63 18.15
CA ILE A 127 -1.79 13.07 19.50
C ILE A 127 -2.79 14.23 19.43
N ALA A 128 -2.75 15.04 18.38
CA ALA A 128 -3.66 16.17 18.21
C ALA A 128 -5.08 15.72 17.85
N GLU A 129 -6.09 16.47 18.30
CA GLU A 129 -7.47 16.25 17.85
C GLU A 129 -7.59 16.40 16.33
N LYS A 130 -8.40 15.54 15.70
CA LYS A 130 -8.66 15.59 14.26
C LYS A 130 -9.37 16.91 13.92
N SER A 131 -8.68 17.82 13.26
CA SER A 131 -9.31 18.98 12.64
C SER A 131 -10.19 18.51 11.47
N GLU A 132 -11.42 18.99 11.36
CA GLU A 132 -12.25 18.76 10.16
C GLU A 132 -11.53 19.29 8.91
N ALA A 133 -11.01 18.39 8.08
CA ALA A 133 -10.48 18.78 6.78
C ALA A 133 -11.64 18.95 5.80
N LYS A 134 -12.08 20.20 5.59
CA LYS A 134 -12.99 20.57 4.49
C LYS A 134 -12.21 20.91 3.24
N ILE A 135 -11.74 19.91 2.50
CA ILE A 135 -11.28 20.13 1.12
C ILE A 135 -11.85 19.03 0.23
N ALA A 136 -12.70 19.43 -0.71
CA ALA A 136 -13.26 18.56 -1.73
C ALA A 136 -12.23 18.42 -2.86
N HIS A 137 -11.69 17.22 -3.07
CA HIS A 137 -10.78 16.96 -4.19
C HIS A 137 -11.50 16.35 -5.38
N LYS A 138 -11.19 16.87 -6.57
CA LYS A 138 -11.62 16.32 -7.86
C LYS A 138 -10.63 15.24 -8.32
N ARG A 139 -10.56 14.11 -7.62
CA ARG A 139 -9.86 12.92 -8.13
C ARG A 139 -10.88 11.96 -8.74
N THR A 140 -10.62 11.45 -9.94
CA THR A 140 -11.49 10.45 -10.57
C THR A 140 -11.47 9.18 -9.72
N ARG A 141 -12.58 8.92 -9.03
CA ARG A 141 -12.76 7.77 -8.15
C ARG A 141 -13.53 6.67 -8.88
N TYR A 142 -13.08 5.43 -8.73
CA TYR A 142 -13.80 4.26 -9.21
C TYR A 142 -14.47 3.57 -8.02
N THR A 143 -15.74 3.88 -7.78
CA THR A 143 -16.52 3.25 -6.71
C THR A 143 -17.33 2.07 -7.24
N THR A 144 -17.63 1.10 -6.37
CA THR A 144 -18.54 0.00 -6.68
C THR A 144 -20.01 0.30 -6.31
N GLU A 145 -20.29 1.53 -5.87
CA GLU A 145 -21.62 1.99 -5.46
C GLU A 145 -22.60 1.89 -6.63
N GLY A 146 -23.70 1.16 -6.41
CA GLY A 146 -24.67 0.77 -7.44
C GLY A 146 -24.86 -0.75 -7.60
N ARG A 147 -24.01 -1.58 -6.96
CA ARG A 147 -24.27 -3.02 -6.83
C ARG A 147 -25.40 -3.27 -5.81
N LYS A 148 -26.65 -3.34 -6.27
CA LYS A 148 -27.69 -4.05 -5.50
C LYS A 148 -27.19 -5.48 -5.28
N LYS A 149 -27.08 -5.89 -4.02
CA LYS A 149 -26.77 -7.27 -3.62
C LYS A 149 -27.93 -8.18 -4.02
N GLU A 150 -27.96 -8.61 -5.28
CA GLU A 150 -28.60 -9.89 -5.58
C GLU A 150 -27.76 -10.96 -4.89
N ALA A 151 -28.43 -11.85 -4.15
CA ALA A 151 -27.81 -12.90 -3.35
C ALA A 151 -26.90 -13.76 -4.24
N ARG A 152 -25.59 -13.46 -4.23
CA ARG A 152 -24.57 -14.29 -4.86
C ARG A 152 -24.60 -15.65 -4.16
N SER A 153 -24.82 -16.70 -4.95
CA SER A 153 -24.82 -18.08 -4.48
C SER A 153 -23.51 -18.42 -3.81
N LYS A 154 -23.57 -19.13 -2.68
CA LYS A 154 -22.43 -19.65 -1.92
C LYS A 154 -21.57 -20.60 -2.77
N SER A 155 -20.61 -20.07 -3.52
CA SER A 155 -19.39 -20.82 -3.85
C SER A 155 -18.36 -20.61 -2.74
N LYS A 156 -17.62 -21.67 -2.41
CA LYS A 156 -16.67 -21.76 -1.29
C LYS A 156 -15.30 -21.15 -1.59
N ALA A 157 -15.15 -20.41 -2.70
CA ALA A 157 -13.94 -19.66 -2.96
C ALA A 157 -13.90 -18.47 -1.99
N ASP A 158 -12.77 -18.24 -1.34
CA ASP A 158 -12.55 -17.05 -0.52
C ASP A 158 -12.90 -15.83 -1.39
N ASN A 159 -14.01 -15.15 -1.07
CA ASN A 159 -14.53 -14.07 -1.90
C ASN A 159 -13.58 -12.87 -1.82
N VAL A 160 -12.73 -12.71 -2.82
CA VAL A 160 -11.78 -11.59 -2.94
C VAL A 160 -12.47 -10.44 -3.68
N GLY A 161 -12.46 -9.26 -3.06
CA GLY A 161 -12.98 -8.02 -3.63
C GLY A 161 -12.05 -7.42 -4.70
N SER A 162 -12.37 -6.21 -5.17
CA SER A 162 -11.41 -5.43 -5.97
C SER A 162 -10.35 -4.83 -5.04
N ALA A 163 -9.08 -4.85 -5.45
CA ALA A 163 -7.98 -4.26 -4.67
C ALA A 163 -8.27 -2.78 -4.34
N LEU A 164 -7.90 -2.38 -3.12
CA LEU A 164 -8.12 -1.02 -2.62
C LEU A 164 -7.23 -0.04 -3.39
N GLY A 165 -7.85 1.05 -3.85
CA GLY A 165 -7.15 2.21 -4.41
C GLY A 165 -6.92 3.30 -3.38
N PRO A 166 -6.48 4.49 -3.82
CA PRO A 166 -6.43 5.67 -2.96
C PRO A 166 -7.79 5.97 -2.34
N ASP A 167 -7.78 6.55 -1.13
CA ASP A 167 -8.98 7.05 -0.46
C ASP A 167 -10.04 5.93 -0.25
N TRP A 168 -9.59 4.69 -0.06
CA TRP A 168 -10.47 3.53 0.05
C TRP A 168 -11.34 3.54 1.30
N HIS A 169 -10.89 4.22 2.36
CA HIS A 169 -11.62 4.38 3.61
C HIS A 169 -12.79 5.37 3.47
N GLU A 170 -12.78 6.28 2.47
CA GLU A 170 -13.86 7.23 2.27
C GLU A 170 -15.19 6.51 1.98
N GLY A 171 -16.22 6.78 2.78
CA GLY A 171 -17.52 6.10 2.68
C GLY A 171 -17.65 4.88 3.60
N LEU A 172 -16.58 4.45 4.26
CA LEU A 172 -16.65 3.50 5.36
C LEU A 172 -16.85 4.26 6.69
N ASN A 173 -17.69 3.70 7.55
CA ASN A 173 -17.83 4.18 8.93
C ASN A 173 -16.79 3.49 9.82
N LEU A 174 -15.61 4.10 9.98
CA LEU A 174 -14.51 3.56 10.76
C LEU A 174 -14.62 3.92 12.25
N LYS A 175 -15.76 3.60 12.86
CA LYS A 175 -16.06 3.91 14.27
C LYS A 175 -16.19 2.65 15.11
N GLY A 176 -15.48 2.63 16.24
CA GLY A 176 -15.63 1.64 17.29
C GLY A 176 -16.78 1.93 18.25
N THR A 177 -16.73 1.30 19.42
CA THR A 177 -17.81 1.34 20.43
C THR A 177 -17.72 2.50 21.42
N LYS A 178 -16.66 3.32 21.37
CA LYS A 178 -16.38 4.39 22.35
C LYS A 178 -16.64 5.78 21.78
N GLU A 179 -16.83 6.76 22.66
CA GLU A 179 -17.07 8.16 22.33
C GLU A 179 -15.81 9.01 22.53
N PHE A 180 -14.80 8.79 21.69
CA PHE A 180 -13.64 9.67 21.56
C PHE A 180 -13.18 9.73 20.11
N SER A 181 -12.48 10.80 19.75
CA SER A 181 -11.89 10.96 18.41
C SER A 181 -10.76 9.97 18.21
N HIS A 182 -9.62 10.14 18.90
CA HIS A 182 -8.42 9.31 18.69
C HIS A 182 -7.81 8.88 20.01
N LYS A 183 -7.42 7.60 20.09
CA LYS A 183 -6.66 7.08 21.23
C LYS A 183 -5.69 6.01 20.73
N ILE A 184 -4.50 6.47 20.36
CA ILE A 184 -3.47 5.68 19.69
C ILE A 184 -2.27 5.52 20.62
N HIS A 185 -1.78 4.30 20.75
CA HIS A 185 -0.55 3.98 21.46
C HIS A 185 0.44 3.34 20.49
N LEU A 186 1.59 3.98 20.31
CA LEU A 186 2.65 3.49 19.42
C LEU A 186 3.69 2.68 20.22
N GLU A 187 3.87 1.42 19.84
CA GLU A 187 4.97 0.56 20.27
C GLU A 187 5.98 0.42 19.12
N THR A 188 7.18 0.96 19.32
CA THR A 188 8.26 0.91 18.32
C THR A 188 9.28 -0.18 18.64
N MET A 189 10.12 -0.52 17.65
CA MET A 189 11.21 -1.50 17.81
C MET A 189 10.72 -2.85 18.34
N CYS A 190 9.55 -3.29 17.90
CA CYS A 190 8.96 -4.56 18.35
C CYS A 190 8.26 -5.30 17.22
N GLU A 191 8.24 -6.63 17.34
CA GLU A 191 7.52 -7.54 16.45
C GLU A 191 6.58 -8.42 17.26
N VAL A 192 5.62 -9.06 16.58
CA VAL A 192 4.77 -10.06 17.22
C VAL A 192 5.61 -11.30 17.54
N LYS A 193 5.75 -11.60 18.83
CA LYS A 193 6.43 -12.80 19.32
C LYS A 193 5.48 -13.99 19.39
N LYS A 194 4.26 -13.79 19.93
CA LYS A 194 3.24 -14.83 19.99
C LYS A 194 1.82 -14.24 20.14
N ILE A 195 0.84 -14.91 19.53
CA ILE A 195 -0.59 -14.63 19.71
C ILE A 195 -1.19 -15.72 20.58
N TYR A 196 -1.97 -15.34 21.58
CA TYR A 196 -2.68 -16.25 22.48
C TYR A 196 -4.18 -16.04 22.34
N LEU A 197 -4.93 -17.14 22.24
CA LEU A 197 -6.38 -17.11 22.43
C LEU A 197 -6.71 -16.92 23.92
N GLN A 198 -7.89 -16.38 24.21
CA GLN A 198 -8.33 -16.11 25.59
C GLN A 198 -8.12 -17.29 26.55
N ASP A 199 -8.53 -18.50 26.15
CA ASP A 199 -8.42 -19.69 27.02
C ASP A 199 -6.95 -20.09 27.27
N GLU A 200 -6.11 -20.06 26.23
CA GLU A 200 -4.67 -20.33 26.36
C GLU A 200 -4.02 -19.32 27.32
N PHE A 201 -4.34 -18.03 27.16
CA PHE A 201 -3.81 -16.95 27.99
C PHE A 201 -4.13 -17.15 29.48
N ARG A 202 -5.38 -17.56 29.77
CA ARG A 202 -5.84 -17.86 31.14
C ARG A 202 -5.18 -19.09 31.74
N ILE A 203 -5.06 -20.18 30.98
CA ILE A 203 -4.41 -21.42 31.43
C ILE A 203 -2.95 -21.16 31.80
N LEU A 204 -2.26 -20.35 31.00
CA LEU A 204 -0.88 -19.95 31.24
C LEU A 204 -0.72 -18.92 32.37
N LYS A 205 -1.82 -18.39 32.94
CA LYS A 205 -1.83 -17.38 34.01
C LYS A 205 -0.97 -16.15 33.68
N LYS A 206 -0.90 -15.79 32.41
CA LYS A 206 -0.18 -14.59 31.95
C LYS A 206 -0.92 -13.33 32.37
N LYS A 207 -0.18 -12.22 32.42
CA LYS A 207 -0.72 -10.87 32.68
C LYS A 207 -0.51 -10.01 31.44
N SER A 208 -1.50 -9.18 31.13
CA SER A 208 -1.42 -8.22 30.04
C SER A 208 -1.40 -6.80 30.61
N PHE A 209 -0.96 -5.86 29.79
CA PHE A 209 -0.84 -4.46 30.09
C PHE A 209 -2.15 -3.76 29.73
N THR A 210 -2.60 -2.84 30.58
CA THR A 210 -3.69 -1.93 30.21
C THR A 210 -3.29 -1.07 29.02
N PHE A 211 -4.28 -0.52 28.31
CA PHE A 211 -3.99 0.50 27.31
C PHE A 211 -3.22 1.67 27.97
N PRO A 212 -2.04 2.04 27.45
CA PRO A 212 -1.26 3.10 28.08
C PRO A 212 -2.01 4.43 28.08
N GLY A 213 -2.17 5.04 29.26
CA GLY A 213 -2.72 6.39 29.41
C GLY A 213 -1.62 7.46 29.51
N ASP A 214 -2.02 8.74 29.52
CA ASP A 214 -1.11 9.90 29.63
C ASP A 214 -0.21 9.85 30.89
N HIS A 215 -0.66 9.13 31.91
CA HIS A 215 0.14 8.80 33.09
C HIS A 215 0.75 7.41 32.91
N LYS A 216 2.09 7.35 32.84
CA LYS A 216 2.93 6.14 32.65
C LYS A 216 2.81 5.07 33.75
N SER A 217 1.76 5.06 34.59
CA SER A 217 1.53 3.95 35.52
C SER A 217 0.97 2.76 34.77
N VAL A 218 1.90 1.90 34.36
CA VAL A 218 1.60 0.64 33.71
C VAL A 218 0.98 -0.30 34.72
N THR A 219 -0.31 -0.60 34.55
CA THR A 219 -1.06 -1.51 35.43
C THR A 219 -1.44 -2.79 34.68
N ALA A 220 -1.66 -3.87 35.42
CA ALA A 220 -2.17 -5.10 34.84
C ALA A 220 -3.60 -4.89 34.34
N ASP A 221 -3.87 -5.29 33.09
CA ASP A 221 -5.23 -5.25 32.54
C ASP A 221 -6.11 -6.26 33.27
N THR A 222 -7.30 -5.80 33.64
CA THR A 222 -8.33 -6.61 34.30
C THR A 222 -9.46 -6.97 33.33
N GLU A 223 -9.49 -6.35 32.15
CA GLU A 223 -10.45 -6.68 31.09
C GLU A 223 -10.05 -8.01 30.40
N MET A 224 -11.07 -8.79 30.08
CA MET A 224 -10.94 -10.04 29.35
C MET A 224 -11.07 -9.78 27.85
N TRP A 225 -10.07 -10.18 27.09
CA TRP A 225 -10.00 -9.98 25.65
C TRP A 225 -10.06 -11.32 24.90
N PRO A 226 -10.63 -11.37 23.69
CA PRO A 226 -10.68 -12.61 22.91
C PRO A 226 -9.28 -13.06 22.43
N VAL A 227 -8.37 -12.11 22.20
CA VAL A 227 -7.00 -12.37 21.75
C VAL A 227 -6.00 -11.49 22.51
N TYR A 228 -4.81 -12.05 22.75
CA TYR A 228 -3.69 -11.36 23.38
C TYR A 228 -2.44 -11.49 22.50
N VAL A 229 -1.69 -10.40 22.38
CA VAL A 229 -0.46 -10.34 21.58
C VAL A 229 0.72 -10.04 22.47
N GLU A 230 1.69 -10.96 22.50
CA GLU A 230 3.00 -10.77 23.10
C GLU A 230 3.96 -10.24 22.04
N LEU A 231 4.60 -9.12 22.35
CA LEU A 231 5.59 -8.46 21.51
C LEU A 231 7.01 -8.89 21.93
N THR A 232 7.98 -8.71 21.04
CA THR A 232 9.40 -9.03 21.31
C THR A 232 10.03 -8.18 22.42
N ASN A 233 9.40 -7.07 22.80
CA ASN A 233 9.78 -6.28 23.96
C ASN A 233 9.14 -6.76 25.28
N GLU A 234 8.59 -7.99 25.28
CA GLU A 234 7.95 -8.67 26.41
C GLU A 234 6.64 -8.05 26.91
N LYS A 235 6.16 -6.98 26.26
CA LYS A 235 4.83 -6.42 26.55
C LYS A 235 3.75 -7.30 25.94
N ILE A 236 2.64 -7.42 26.65
CA ILE A 236 1.48 -8.19 26.20
C ILE A 236 0.24 -7.31 26.26
N TYR A 237 -0.51 -7.24 25.17
CA TYR A 237 -1.76 -6.49 25.12
C TYR A 237 -2.92 -7.38 24.70
N GLY A 238 -4.05 -7.27 25.40
CA GLY A 238 -5.31 -7.84 24.93
C GLY A 238 -6.03 -6.88 24.00
N CYS A 239 -6.73 -7.40 22.98
CA CYS A 239 -7.53 -6.65 22.02
C CYS A 239 -8.67 -7.51 21.43
N ASP A 240 -9.60 -6.88 20.73
CA ASP A 240 -10.73 -7.56 20.07
C ASP A 240 -10.29 -8.33 18.81
N PHE A 241 -9.42 -7.73 18.01
CA PHE A 241 -8.78 -8.37 16.85
C PHE A 241 -7.52 -7.59 16.43
N ILE A 242 -6.77 -8.18 15.50
CA ILE A 242 -5.48 -7.69 15.00
C ILE A 242 -5.59 -7.42 13.50
N VAL A 243 -5.12 -6.24 13.07
CA VAL A 243 -4.94 -5.91 11.66
C VAL A 243 -3.48 -6.17 11.26
N SER A 244 -3.27 -7.07 10.30
CA SER A 244 -1.96 -7.36 9.70
C SER A 244 -1.74 -6.48 8.47
N ALA A 245 -0.92 -5.43 8.62
CA ALA A 245 -0.55 -4.48 7.58
C ALA A 245 0.97 -4.54 7.28
N THR A 246 1.51 -5.76 7.14
CA THR A 246 2.96 -6.03 7.05
C THR A 246 3.47 -6.24 5.62
N GLY A 247 2.65 -5.91 4.61
CA GLY A 247 2.97 -6.03 3.19
C GLY A 247 2.05 -7.02 2.46
N VAL A 248 2.42 -7.35 1.24
CA VAL A 248 1.66 -8.24 0.35
C VAL A 248 2.56 -9.26 -0.33
N THR A 249 1.97 -10.36 -0.79
CA THR A 249 2.65 -11.41 -1.57
C THR A 249 1.94 -11.57 -2.93
N PRO A 250 2.67 -11.55 -4.05
CA PRO A 250 2.10 -11.77 -5.39
C PRO A 250 1.24 -13.04 -5.48
N ASN A 251 0.08 -12.95 -6.14
CA ASN A 251 -0.85 -14.07 -6.29
C ASN A 251 -0.49 -14.96 -7.49
N VAL A 252 0.64 -15.67 -7.40
CA VAL A 252 1.19 -16.47 -8.50
C VAL A 252 0.82 -17.95 -8.47
N GLU A 253 0.49 -18.48 -7.28
CA GLU A 253 0.31 -19.93 -7.03
C GLU A 253 -0.55 -20.68 -8.07
N PRO A 254 -1.75 -20.20 -8.48
CA PRO A 254 -2.58 -20.92 -9.46
C PRO A 254 -1.92 -21.10 -10.83
N PHE A 255 -0.87 -20.33 -11.12
CA PHE A 255 -0.20 -20.32 -12.41
C PHE A 255 1.11 -21.12 -12.41
N LEU A 256 1.69 -21.43 -11.25
CA LEU A 256 3.00 -22.08 -11.18
C LEU A 256 2.93 -23.59 -11.43
N HIS A 257 1.82 -24.25 -11.07
CA HIS A 257 1.76 -25.71 -11.18
C HIS A 257 1.76 -26.18 -12.65
N GLY A 258 2.87 -26.82 -13.06
CA GLY A 258 3.07 -27.31 -14.42
C GLY A 258 3.59 -26.25 -15.39
N ASN A 259 4.00 -25.08 -14.91
CA ASN A 259 4.59 -24.02 -15.73
C ASN A 259 5.89 -23.51 -15.09
N SER A 260 6.89 -23.20 -15.92
CA SER A 260 8.20 -22.74 -15.47
C SER A 260 8.34 -21.23 -15.69
N PHE A 261 7.71 -20.44 -14.80
CA PHE A 261 7.88 -18.98 -14.81
C PHE A 261 9.20 -18.56 -14.17
N ASP A 262 9.85 -17.55 -14.74
CA ASP A 262 10.92 -16.83 -14.06
C ASP A 262 10.30 -15.94 -12.97
N LEU A 263 10.79 -16.07 -11.74
CA LEU A 263 10.27 -15.33 -10.59
C LEU A 263 11.27 -14.30 -10.08
N GLY A 264 10.74 -13.18 -9.59
CA GLY A 264 11.48 -12.17 -8.82
C GLY A 264 11.78 -12.66 -7.40
N GLU A 265 12.64 -11.93 -6.70
CA GLU A 265 12.97 -12.23 -5.29
C GLU A 265 11.76 -12.16 -4.36
N ASP A 266 10.76 -11.34 -4.72
CA ASP A 266 9.50 -11.19 -4.02
C ASP A 266 8.44 -12.25 -4.41
N GLY A 267 8.80 -13.19 -5.29
CA GLY A 267 7.93 -14.24 -5.81
C GLY A 267 6.98 -13.79 -6.92
N GLY A 268 7.10 -12.55 -7.42
CA GLY A 268 6.31 -12.06 -8.55
C GLY A 268 6.79 -12.64 -9.88
N LEU A 269 5.89 -12.74 -10.87
CA LEU A 269 6.26 -13.16 -12.23
C LEU A 269 7.17 -12.11 -12.87
N LYS A 270 8.38 -12.46 -13.29
CA LYS A 270 9.24 -11.50 -13.99
C LYS A 270 8.60 -11.06 -15.30
N VAL A 271 8.66 -9.76 -15.57
CA VAL A 271 8.20 -9.18 -16.83
C VAL A 271 9.22 -8.24 -17.44
N ASP A 272 9.38 -8.31 -18.75
CA ASP A 272 10.23 -7.39 -19.51
C ASP A 272 9.55 -6.04 -19.77
N ASP A 273 10.21 -5.20 -20.56
CA ASP A 273 9.76 -3.86 -20.95
C ASP A 273 8.52 -3.85 -21.86
N HIS A 274 8.04 -5.02 -22.30
CA HIS A 274 6.80 -5.19 -23.07
C HIS A 274 5.71 -5.93 -22.25
N MET A 275 5.93 -6.10 -20.95
CA MET A 275 5.07 -6.83 -20.02
C MET A 275 4.97 -8.34 -20.31
N HIS A 276 5.86 -8.90 -21.13
CA HIS A 276 5.91 -10.34 -21.38
C HIS A 276 6.49 -11.06 -20.17
N THR A 277 5.91 -12.22 -19.85
CA THR A 277 6.53 -13.16 -18.90
C THR A 277 7.57 -14.03 -19.63
N SER A 278 8.25 -14.92 -18.89
CA SER A 278 9.14 -15.92 -19.50
C SER A 278 8.43 -16.97 -20.36
N LEU A 279 7.09 -17.05 -20.32
CA LEU A 279 6.31 -18.00 -21.11
C LEU A 279 5.70 -17.32 -22.34
N PRO A 280 5.65 -18.03 -23.49
CA PRO A 280 5.14 -17.48 -24.73
C PRO A 280 3.67 -17.09 -24.59
N ASP A 281 3.29 -15.99 -25.26
CA ASP A 281 1.92 -15.48 -25.32
C ASP A 281 1.28 -15.04 -23.99
N ILE A 282 2.05 -15.06 -22.90
CA ILE A 282 1.60 -14.71 -21.56
C ILE A 282 2.29 -13.42 -21.11
N TYR A 283 1.47 -12.44 -20.76
CA TYR A 283 1.83 -11.16 -20.17
C TYR A 283 1.43 -11.14 -18.70
N ALA A 284 2.00 -10.23 -17.92
CA ALA A 284 1.52 -9.96 -16.57
C ALA A 284 1.60 -8.46 -16.23
N ALA A 285 0.68 -7.98 -15.39
CA ALA A 285 0.62 -6.57 -15.02
C ALA A 285 0.15 -6.35 -13.58
N GLY A 286 0.70 -5.31 -12.96
CA GLY A 286 0.37 -4.88 -11.60
C GLY A 286 1.03 -5.75 -10.52
N ASP A 287 0.33 -5.93 -9.40
CA ASP A 287 0.96 -6.43 -8.17
C ASP A 287 1.38 -7.91 -8.20
N ILE A 288 1.05 -8.63 -9.26
CA ILE A 288 1.45 -10.03 -9.48
C ILE A 288 2.89 -10.16 -10.04
N CYS A 289 3.40 -9.14 -10.73
CA CYS A 289 4.61 -9.26 -11.55
C CYS A 289 5.75 -8.36 -11.07
N THR A 290 6.99 -8.75 -11.32
CA THR A 290 8.19 -8.02 -10.92
C THR A 290 8.94 -7.56 -12.16
N THR A 291 9.28 -6.28 -12.22
CA THR A 291 9.92 -5.70 -13.40
C THR A 291 11.34 -6.24 -13.56
N SER A 292 11.72 -6.68 -14.76
CA SER A 292 13.06 -7.21 -15.05
C SER A 292 13.76 -6.54 -16.23
N TRP A 293 13.32 -5.34 -16.64
CA TRP A 293 14.01 -4.50 -17.60
C TRP A 293 15.02 -3.56 -16.92
N GLN A 294 15.80 -2.83 -17.73
CA GLN A 294 16.68 -1.77 -17.22
C GLN A 294 15.85 -0.58 -16.73
N LEU A 295 15.74 -0.44 -15.41
CA LEU A 295 14.95 0.65 -14.82
C LEU A 295 15.62 2.02 -15.02
N SER A 296 14.80 3.06 -15.15
CA SER A 296 15.26 4.44 -15.02
C SER A 296 15.92 4.66 -13.64
N PRO A 297 17.01 5.46 -13.56
CA PRO A 297 17.71 5.75 -12.30
C PRO A 297 16.83 6.36 -11.20
N VAL A 298 15.72 6.98 -11.57
CA VAL A 298 14.78 7.67 -10.66
C VAL A 298 13.42 6.98 -10.61
N TRP A 299 13.28 5.81 -11.22
CA TRP A 299 12.10 4.97 -11.09
C TRP A 299 12.34 3.80 -10.13
N GLN A 300 11.28 3.30 -9.51
CA GLN A 300 11.29 2.06 -8.74
C GLN A 300 9.91 1.42 -8.71
N GLN A 301 9.88 0.10 -8.66
CA GLN A 301 8.62 -0.62 -8.54
C GLN A 301 8.10 -0.54 -7.09
N MET A 302 6.81 -0.24 -6.95
CA MET A 302 6.07 -0.39 -5.71
C MET A 302 4.66 -0.93 -6.02
N ARG A 303 4.09 -1.67 -5.06
CA ARG A 303 2.77 -2.29 -5.17
C ARG A 303 1.64 -1.25 -4.96
N LEU A 304 1.54 -0.32 -5.90
CA LEU A 304 0.68 0.86 -5.85
C LEU A 304 -0.40 0.79 -6.92
N TRP A 305 -1.57 1.35 -6.60
CA TRP A 305 -2.69 1.45 -7.54
C TRP A 305 -2.31 2.16 -8.85
N THR A 306 -1.49 3.23 -8.78
CA THR A 306 -1.04 4.00 -9.96
C THR A 306 -0.21 3.14 -10.90
N GLN A 307 0.79 2.42 -10.36
CA GLN A 307 1.62 1.51 -11.14
C GLN A 307 0.80 0.35 -11.72
N ALA A 308 -0.10 -0.26 -10.93
CA ALA A 308 -0.97 -1.32 -11.43
C ALA A 308 -1.85 -0.86 -12.61
N ARG A 309 -2.37 0.37 -12.55
CA ARG A 309 -3.13 0.99 -13.64
C ARG A 309 -2.25 1.24 -14.88
N GLN A 310 -1.07 1.82 -14.70
CA GLN A 310 -0.12 2.11 -15.79
C GLN A 310 0.33 0.81 -16.49
N MET A 311 0.73 -0.20 -15.71
CA MET A 311 1.10 -1.52 -16.23
C MET A 311 -0.05 -2.19 -16.98
N GLY A 312 -1.28 -2.15 -16.44
CA GLY A 312 -2.45 -2.73 -17.12
C GLY A 312 -2.77 -2.05 -18.46
N TRP A 313 -2.65 -0.72 -18.52
CA TRP A 313 -2.83 0.03 -19.77
C TRP A 313 -1.74 -0.29 -20.78
N TYR A 314 -0.49 -0.34 -20.33
CA TYR A 314 0.64 -0.58 -21.20
C TYR A 314 0.67 -2.03 -21.72
N ALA A 315 0.37 -3.02 -20.88
CA ALA A 315 0.21 -4.42 -21.32
C ALA A 315 -0.84 -4.56 -22.43
N ALA A 316 -1.96 -3.83 -22.35
CA ALA A 316 -2.95 -3.82 -23.42
C ALA A 316 -2.40 -3.23 -24.74
N LYS A 317 -1.61 -2.15 -24.68
CA LYS A 317 -0.92 -1.59 -25.86
C LYS A 317 0.06 -2.62 -26.45
N CYS A 318 0.88 -3.28 -25.62
CA CYS A 318 1.84 -4.30 -26.06
C CYS A 318 1.16 -5.48 -26.75
N MET A 319 0.05 -5.97 -26.18
CA MET A 319 -0.72 -7.06 -26.78
C MET A 319 -1.35 -6.67 -28.12
N ALA A 320 -1.84 -5.43 -28.26
CA ALA A 320 -2.41 -4.92 -29.49
C ALA A 320 -1.35 -4.74 -30.60
N ALA A 321 -0.19 -4.18 -30.25
CA ALA A 321 0.95 -4.01 -31.16
C ALA A 321 1.47 -5.37 -31.64
N ALA A 322 1.70 -6.31 -30.71
CA ALA A 322 2.14 -7.66 -31.04
C ALA A 322 1.15 -8.41 -31.95
N SER A 323 -0.15 -8.13 -31.84
CA SER A 323 -1.17 -8.73 -32.71
C SER A 323 -1.17 -8.16 -34.14
N SER A 324 -0.62 -6.96 -34.31
CA SER A 324 -0.52 -6.25 -35.60
C SER A 324 0.87 -6.39 -36.23
N GLY A 325 1.85 -6.95 -35.51
CA GLY A 325 3.25 -6.99 -35.91
C GLY A 325 3.99 -5.66 -35.69
N ASP A 326 3.40 -4.76 -34.92
CA ASP A 326 3.96 -3.46 -34.58
C ASP A 326 4.84 -3.55 -33.32
N TYR A 327 5.72 -2.58 -33.17
CA TYR A 327 6.56 -2.37 -32.00
C TYR A 327 6.17 -1.07 -31.30
N ILE A 328 6.22 -1.04 -29.97
CA ILE A 328 5.97 0.16 -29.18
C ILE A 328 7.07 0.36 -28.16
N ASP A 329 7.49 1.61 -27.97
CA ASP A 329 8.42 1.96 -26.91
C ASP A 329 7.76 1.89 -25.53
N MET A 330 8.59 1.86 -24.48
CA MET A 330 8.13 1.91 -23.10
C MET A 330 7.36 3.20 -22.82
N ASP A 331 6.29 3.10 -22.04
CA ASP A 331 5.51 4.27 -21.64
C ASP A 331 6.32 5.17 -20.71
N PHE A 332 6.30 6.48 -20.95
CA PHE A 332 6.99 7.49 -20.14
C PHE A 332 6.62 7.41 -18.64
N SER A 333 5.46 6.84 -18.31
CA SER A 333 5.03 6.52 -16.95
C SER A 333 6.05 5.68 -16.13
N PHE A 334 7.01 5.03 -16.78
CA PHE A 334 8.04 4.22 -16.15
C PHE A 334 9.41 4.91 -16.03
N GLU A 335 9.50 6.20 -16.39
CA GLU A 335 10.73 6.99 -16.30
C GLU A 335 10.94 7.64 -14.91
N LEU A 336 9.87 8.04 -14.23
CA LEU A 336 9.93 8.66 -12.90
C LEU A 336 9.01 7.95 -11.92
N PHE A 337 9.52 7.66 -10.72
CA PHE A 337 8.66 7.28 -9.62
C PHE A 337 7.89 8.51 -9.12
N ALA A 338 6.56 8.50 -9.25
CA ALA A 338 5.69 9.51 -8.68
C ALA A 338 4.53 8.87 -7.91
N HIS A 339 4.33 9.28 -6.67
CA HIS A 339 3.22 8.82 -5.85
C HIS A 339 2.62 9.96 -5.04
N VAL A 340 1.30 10.13 -5.14
CA VAL A 340 0.53 11.13 -4.39
C VAL A 340 -0.50 10.44 -3.52
N THR A 341 -0.39 10.63 -2.21
CA THR A 341 -1.29 10.06 -1.20
C THR A 341 -1.60 11.10 -0.12
N LYS A 342 -2.37 10.69 0.88
CA LYS A 342 -2.72 11.52 2.04
C LYS A 342 -2.48 10.73 3.31
N PHE A 343 -1.67 11.29 4.21
CA PHE A 343 -1.48 10.74 5.55
C PHE A 343 -1.64 11.86 6.57
N PHE A 344 -2.34 11.57 7.68
CA PHE A 344 -2.54 12.54 8.77
C PHE A 344 -3.11 13.89 8.33
N ASN A 345 -3.99 13.85 7.32
CA ASN A 345 -4.56 15.00 6.63
C ASN A 345 -3.61 15.88 5.80
N TYR A 346 -2.34 15.50 5.62
CA TYR A 346 -1.45 16.17 4.68
C TYR A 346 -1.47 15.48 3.31
N LYS A 347 -1.48 16.29 2.25
CA LYS A 347 -1.04 15.85 0.92
C LYS A 347 0.42 15.40 1.04
N VAL A 348 0.73 14.22 0.52
CA VAL A 348 2.08 13.64 0.52
C VAL A 348 2.42 13.27 -0.90
N VAL A 349 3.49 13.86 -1.43
CA VAL A 349 4.01 13.60 -2.77
C VAL A 349 5.43 13.04 -2.63
N LEU A 350 5.67 11.91 -3.30
CA LEU A 350 6.96 11.22 -3.32
C LEU A 350 7.43 11.16 -4.76
N LEU A 351 8.61 11.71 -5.02
CA LEU A 351 9.20 11.78 -6.36
C LEU A 351 10.57 11.10 -6.38
N GLY A 352 10.87 10.37 -7.44
CA GLY A 352 12.18 9.80 -7.69
C GLY A 352 12.66 8.87 -6.57
N LYS A 353 13.95 8.98 -6.24
CA LYS A 353 14.60 8.37 -5.07
C LYS A 353 14.38 9.20 -3.82
N TYR A 354 13.12 9.38 -3.43
CA TYR A 354 12.68 10.24 -2.33
C TYR A 354 13.31 9.95 -0.95
N ASN A 355 13.85 8.75 -0.71
CA ASN A 355 14.62 8.38 0.47
C ASN A 355 16.05 7.92 0.11
N ALA A 356 16.62 8.48 -0.95
CA ALA A 356 17.94 8.11 -1.47
C ALA A 356 18.09 6.60 -1.75
N GLN A 357 17.00 5.94 -2.15
CA GLN A 357 16.96 4.49 -2.32
C GLN A 357 17.98 4.05 -3.37
N GLY A 358 18.96 3.24 -2.98
CA GLY A 358 19.98 2.72 -3.88
C GLY A 358 21.07 3.72 -4.28
N LEU A 359 21.09 4.94 -3.73
CA LEU A 359 22.12 5.94 -4.07
C LEU A 359 23.43 5.80 -3.27
N GLY A 360 23.47 4.93 -2.25
CA GLY A 360 24.62 4.82 -1.35
C GLY A 360 24.73 6.00 -0.38
N SER A 361 25.93 6.25 0.15
CA SER A 361 26.17 7.33 1.13
C SER A 361 26.54 8.68 0.52
N ASP A 362 26.83 8.72 -0.78
CA ASP A 362 27.26 9.92 -1.50
C ASP A 362 26.05 10.68 -2.04
N HIS A 363 25.28 11.27 -1.14
CA HIS A 363 24.12 12.10 -1.46
C HIS A 363 23.96 13.18 -0.40
N GLU A 364 23.32 14.28 -0.81
CA GLU A 364 23.01 15.42 0.06
C GLU A 364 21.50 15.49 0.29
N LEU A 365 21.11 15.81 1.51
CA LEU A 365 19.72 16.02 1.88
C LEU A 365 19.52 17.49 2.18
N MET A 366 18.64 18.13 1.41
CA MET A 366 18.19 19.49 1.68
C MET A 366 16.81 19.45 2.32
N LEU A 367 16.57 20.33 3.29
CA LEU A 367 15.34 20.31 4.07
C LEU A 367 14.81 21.73 4.31
N ARG A 368 13.53 21.92 4.00
CA ARG A 368 12.72 23.05 4.48
C ARG A 368 11.54 22.50 5.27
N CYS A 369 11.29 23.05 6.45
CA CYS A 369 10.19 22.62 7.30
C CYS A 369 9.54 23.82 7.96
N THR A 370 8.25 23.99 7.74
CA THR A 370 7.40 24.91 8.50
C THR A 370 6.46 24.07 9.35
N LYS A 371 6.76 24.00 10.65
CA LYS A 371 6.08 23.11 11.60
C LYS A 371 4.56 23.23 11.50
N GLY A 372 3.89 22.12 11.20
CA GLY A 372 2.43 22.04 11.12
C GLY A 372 1.82 22.57 9.81
N GLN A 373 2.65 22.98 8.84
CA GLN A 373 2.21 23.43 7.52
C GLN A 373 2.81 22.56 6.42
N GLU A 374 4.14 22.55 6.30
CA GLU A 374 4.82 21.83 5.24
C GLU A 374 6.15 21.23 5.69
N TYR A 375 6.54 20.14 5.01
CA TYR A 375 7.84 19.52 5.10
C TYR A 375 8.30 19.17 3.69
N ILE A 376 9.42 19.72 3.27
CA ILE A 376 10.01 19.55 1.94
C ILE A 376 11.42 19.02 2.13
N LYS A 377 11.67 17.85 1.56
CA LYS A 377 12.99 17.24 1.52
C LYS A 377 13.37 16.94 0.08
N VAL A 378 14.59 17.30 -0.27
CA VAL A 378 15.18 17.01 -1.58
C VAL A 378 16.42 16.14 -1.40
N VAL A 379 16.53 15.12 -2.24
CA VAL A 379 17.69 14.24 -2.34
C VAL A 379 18.51 14.65 -3.55
N MET A 380 19.74 15.09 -3.30
CA MET A 380 20.69 15.57 -4.31
C MET A 380 21.86 14.58 -4.45
N GLN A 381 22.34 14.38 -5.67
CA GLN A 381 23.57 13.63 -5.93
C GLN A 381 24.27 14.22 -7.16
N ASN A 382 25.58 14.50 -7.04
CA ASN A 382 26.39 15.08 -8.12
C ASN A 382 25.78 16.35 -8.73
N GLY A 383 25.20 17.21 -7.88
CA GLY A 383 24.54 18.44 -8.30
C GLY A 383 23.18 18.24 -8.97
N ARG A 384 22.61 17.04 -9.02
CA ARG A 384 21.30 16.77 -9.64
C ARG A 384 20.27 16.34 -8.61
N MET A 385 19.01 16.68 -8.85
CA MET A 385 17.89 16.21 -8.03
C MET A 385 17.56 14.76 -8.38
N MET A 386 17.60 13.90 -7.38
CA MET A 386 17.31 12.47 -7.53
C MET A 386 15.95 12.07 -6.97
N GLY A 387 15.40 12.85 -6.04
CA GLY A 387 14.08 12.61 -5.48
C GLY A 387 13.65 13.66 -4.47
N ALA A 388 12.37 13.63 -4.10
CA ALA A 388 11.80 14.55 -3.13
C ALA A 388 10.66 13.93 -2.31
N VAL A 389 10.50 14.42 -1.09
CA VAL A 389 9.32 14.21 -0.24
C VAL A 389 8.71 15.58 0.02
N LEU A 390 7.46 15.77 -0.43
CA LEU A 390 6.70 16.99 -0.23
C LEU A 390 5.47 16.66 0.61
N ILE A 391 5.34 17.28 1.78
CA ILE A 391 4.24 17.09 2.71
C ILE A 391 3.58 18.45 2.94
N GLY A 392 2.27 18.53 2.77
CA GLY A 392 1.52 19.79 2.81
C GLY A 392 1.23 20.34 1.41
N GLU A 393 0.74 21.57 1.36
CA GLU A 393 0.55 22.31 0.11
C GLU A 393 1.83 23.08 -0.19
N THR A 394 2.71 22.48 -1.00
CA THR A 394 4.05 23.02 -1.27
C THR A 394 4.16 23.75 -2.60
N ASP A 395 3.28 23.43 -3.56
CA ASP A 395 3.28 23.95 -4.94
C ASP A 395 4.65 23.78 -5.65
N LEU A 396 5.32 22.65 -5.41
CA LEU A 396 6.67 22.32 -5.92
C LEU A 396 6.70 21.01 -6.72
N GLU A 397 5.57 20.31 -6.80
CA GLU A 397 5.47 18.95 -7.33
C GLU A 397 5.89 18.87 -8.80
N GLU A 398 5.33 19.75 -9.63
CA GLU A 398 5.61 19.78 -11.07
C GLU A 398 7.05 20.21 -11.34
N THR A 399 7.50 21.25 -10.65
CA THR A 399 8.87 21.77 -10.79
C THR A 399 9.91 20.73 -10.39
N PHE A 400 9.71 20.03 -9.27
CA PHE A 400 10.65 18.99 -8.84
C PHE A 400 10.58 17.75 -9.73
N GLU A 401 9.40 17.38 -10.24
CA GLU A 401 9.25 16.33 -11.26
C GLU A 401 10.07 16.67 -12.50
N ASN A 402 9.96 17.90 -13.03
CA ASN A 402 10.72 18.35 -14.18
C ASN A 402 12.24 18.39 -13.92
N LEU A 403 12.68 18.88 -12.75
CA LEU A 403 14.10 18.91 -12.39
C LEU A 403 14.71 17.51 -12.31
N ILE A 404 13.97 16.55 -11.76
CA ILE A 404 14.39 15.15 -11.69
C ILE A 404 14.43 14.54 -13.09
N LEU A 405 13.38 14.72 -13.92
CA LEU A 405 13.32 14.14 -15.26
C LEU A 405 14.40 14.70 -16.19
N ASN A 406 14.56 16.03 -16.21
CA ASN A 406 15.56 16.71 -17.04
C ASN A 406 16.99 16.51 -16.53
N GLN A 407 17.15 15.96 -15.33
CA GLN A 407 18.44 15.74 -14.68
C GLN A 407 19.26 17.03 -14.70
N MET A 408 18.69 18.18 -14.36
CA MET A 408 19.41 19.46 -14.46
C MET A 408 20.56 19.54 -13.44
N ASN A 409 21.64 20.23 -13.80
CA ASN A 409 22.71 20.52 -12.84
C ASN A 409 22.33 21.76 -12.03
N LEU A 410 22.11 21.55 -10.73
CA LEU A 410 21.64 22.52 -9.76
C LEU A 410 22.75 22.99 -8.80
N SER A 411 24.02 22.64 -9.04
CA SER A 411 25.14 23.02 -8.16
C SER A 411 25.28 24.52 -7.95
N SER A 412 24.84 25.34 -8.91
CA SER A 412 24.91 26.81 -8.82
C SER A 412 23.91 27.41 -7.82
N TYR A 413 22.84 26.70 -7.49
CA TYR A 413 21.76 27.22 -6.65
C TYR A 413 22.02 26.97 -5.16
N GLY A 414 22.68 25.86 -4.80
CA GLY A 414 23.00 25.57 -3.41
C GLY A 414 21.77 25.63 -2.51
N GLU A 415 21.83 26.38 -1.41
CA GLU A 415 20.73 26.53 -0.43
C GLU A 415 19.50 27.27 -0.99
N ASP A 416 19.67 28.09 -2.03
CA ASP A 416 18.61 28.88 -2.65
C ASP A 416 17.51 28.01 -3.27
N LEU A 417 17.81 26.73 -3.56
CA LEU A 417 16.87 25.76 -4.13
C LEU A 417 15.59 25.60 -3.28
N LEU A 418 15.68 25.82 -1.97
CA LEU A 418 14.56 25.72 -1.04
C LEU A 418 14.17 27.06 -0.41
N ASP A 419 14.76 28.19 -0.81
CA ASP A 419 14.37 29.49 -0.26
C ASP A 419 12.92 29.81 -0.68
N PRO A 420 11.97 29.99 0.28
CA PRO A 420 10.58 30.31 -0.05
C PRO A 420 10.39 31.69 -0.70
N ASN A 421 11.41 32.55 -0.71
CA ASN A 421 11.36 33.87 -1.36
C ASN A 421 11.86 33.83 -2.81
N ILE A 422 12.34 32.67 -3.28
CA ILE A 422 12.84 32.48 -4.63
C ILE A 422 11.84 31.60 -5.36
N ASP A 423 11.25 32.14 -6.43
CA ASP A 423 10.46 31.32 -7.34
C ASP A 423 11.42 30.52 -8.20
N ILE A 424 11.47 29.21 -7.93
CA ILE A 424 12.36 28.31 -8.64
C ILE A 424 11.88 28.05 -10.08
N GLU A 425 10.60 28.26 -10.37
CA GLU A 425 10.04 28.11 -11.73
C GLU A 425 10.60 29.16 -12.69
N ASP A 426 10.77 30.40 -12.22
CA ASP A 426 11.34 31.51 -12.99
C ASP A 426 12.76 31.24 -13.53
N TYR A 427 13.47 30.25 -12.99
CA TYR A 427 14.81 29.88 -13.45
C TYR A 427 14.82 28.84 -14.57
N PHE A 428 13.68 28.21 -14.82
CA PHE A 428 13.57 27.06 -15.73
C PHE A 428 12.61 27.28 -16.90
N ASP A 429 11.91 28.41 -16.94
CA ASP A 429 11.33 29.02 -18.15
C ASP A 429 12.41 29.61 -19.07
#